data_AF-A0A7K5MGX4-F1
#
_entry.id   AF-A0A7K5MGX4-F1
#
_cell.length_a   1.000
_cell.length_b   1.000
_cell.length_c   1.000
_cell.angle_alpha   90.00
_cell.angle_beta   90.00
_cell.angle_gamma   90.00
#
_symmetry.space_group_name_H-M   'P 1'
#
loop_
_entity.id
_entity.type
_entity.pdbx_description
1 polymer ?
#
loop_
_entity_poly.entity_id
_entity_poly.type
_entity_poly.pdbx_seq_one_letter_code
_entity_poly.pdbx_strand_id
1 'polypeptide(L)'
;MELLPRSPAEFGSARYWDRFFRQRGQRPFEWYGAFPELCPVLHKYVRPRDKVLVVGCGNSELSEQMYDVGMCQDIVNIDVSDAAVRQMRERSAGTRPGLSYLLMDMLHMDFPDAHFQVVLDKGTLDALLTDEEEATLGKVEQMFAEISRVLQVGGRYLCVSLAQAHVLKKAVEYFSQEGWVVRVHQVASSGDEQQFVLPVFVYVMTKFRKVPGSAARILEICPEEQDRPLRVESAERLLAAVRDRQHYALLCSQISKTPCREQVSLDLCDRESGKPRYTLHVVDSPSVKPSRDNRFAIFIIPQGRETEWLFGTEEGRRQLAASAAFGRLLTVALHREQLYEGMAAIQAELSAKVMELAPPGLPARQQVPFLSVGGDIGVRAVRHRGSSALSGDFVVEDVKGDGSCYFRRLVFLQNRNVVQSEARLLAPTPLPGQKKRRKDKKKPSPTEPPGAVDKSYLCCEHHKAMVAGLCLLGGPDALPGELAVLVVGLGGGSLPLFVHDYFSQARVAVVEIDPSMLEVATRWFGFCQGERMQVHVCDGLDYVAKLAAEAPAQYDAIMFDVDSKDLTVGMSCPPPAFVEEPFLQKVKTILKPEG
;
A
#
# COMPACT_ATOMS: atom_id res chain seq x y z
N MET A 1 34.07 13.31 14.10
CA MET A 1 33.44 12.01 13.78
C MET A 1 34.34 10.80 14.07
N GLU A 2 35.56 10.95 14.61
CA GLU A 2 36.51 9.82 14.75
C GLU A 2 36.30 8.88 15.94
N LEU A 3 35.34 9.18 16.84
CA LEU A 3 35.15 8.44 18.08
C LEU A 3 33.99 7.44 18.08
N LEU A 4 33.21 7.29 17.01
CA LEU A 4 32.09 6.33 16.99
C LEU A 4 32.59 4.90 16.68
N PRO A 5 31.87 3.86 17.14
CA PRO A 5 32.27 2.47 16.89
C PRO A 5 32.31 2.20 15.39
N ARG A 6 33.33 1.48 14.93
CA ARG A 6 33.51 1.13 13.51
C ARG A 6 33.06 -0.29 13.19
N SER A 7 32.79 -1.09 14.22
CA SER A 7 32.33 -2.47 14.08
C SER A 7 31.34 -2.84 15.19
N PRO A 8 30.50 -3.86 14.98
CA PRO A 8 29.61 -4.38 16.02
C PRO A 8 30.39 -4.85 17.26
N ALA A 9 31.56 -5.48 17.07
CA ALA A 9 32.43 -5.92 18.17
C ALA A 9 32.94 -4.76 19.05
N GLU A 10 33.20 -3.59 18.47
CA GLU A 10 33.54 -2.39 19.25
C GLU A 10 32.32 -1.86 20.02
N PHE A 11 31.14 -1.87 19.39
CA PHE A 11 29.90 -1.37 19.98
C PHE A 11 29.48 -2.16 21.23
N GLY A 12 29.70 -3.48 21.25
CA GLY A 12 29.42 -4.34 22.41
C GLY A 12 30.53 -4.41 23.47
N SER A 13 31.60 -3.63 23.35
CA SER A 13 32.77 -3.75 24.22
C SER A 13 32.77 -2.71 25.36
N ALA A 14 32.74 -3.19 26.61
CA ALA A 14 32.88 -2.34 27.79
C ALA A 14 34.20 -1.54 27.79
N ARG A 15 35.30 -2.16 27.31
CA ARG A 15 36.62 -1.49 27.20
C ARG A 15 36.61 -0.36 26.18
N TYR A 16 35.83 -0.51 25.10
CA TYR A 16 35.68 0.52 24.08
C TYR A 16 34.95 1.73 24.68
N TRP A 17 33.81 1.50 25.35
CA TRP A 17 33.02 2.58 25.95
C TRP A 17 33.79 3.35 27.02
N ASP A 18 34.54 2.67 27.88
CA ASP A 18 35.34 3.36 28.89
C ASP A 18 36.41 4.26 28.26
N ARG A 19 37.02 3.83 27.15
CA ARG A 19 37.94 4.66 26.37
C ARG A 19 37.23 5.83 25.69
N PHE A 20 36.06 5.58 25.11
CA PHE A 20 35.23 6.58 24.46
C PHE A 20 34.91 7.74 25.41
N PHE A 21 34.41 7.43 26.62
CA PHE A 21 34.05 8.46 27.59
C PHE A 21 35.27 9.24 28.11
N ARG A 22 36.41 8.56 28.33
CA ARG A 22 37.68 9.25 28.67
C ARG A 22 38.13 10.24 27.59
N GLN A 23 38.00 9.87 26.32
CA GLN A 23 38.44 10.71 25.19
C GLN A 23 37.46 11.84 24.89
N ARG A 24 36.15 11.59 25.02
CA ARG A 24 35.11 12.59 24.78
C ARG A 24 35.07 13.67 25.87
N GLY A 25 35.43 13.31 27.11
CA GLY A 25 35.41 14.20 28.26
C GLY A 25 33.99 14.59 28.65
N GLN A 26 33.81 15.84 29.12
CA GLN A 26 32.57 16.25 29.77
C GLN A 26 31.36 16.47 28.85
N ARG A 27 31.55 16.50 27.52
CA ARG A 27 30.45 16.77 26.57
C ARG A 27 29.47 15.60 26.53
N PRO A 28 28.17 15.84 26.80
CA PRO A 28 27.14 14.81 26.70
C PRO A 28 27.12 14.12 25.34
N PHE A 29 26.67 12.88 25.33
CA PHE A 29 26.37 12.14 24.12
C PHE A 29 24.99 11.50 24.21
N GLU A 30 24.18 11.75 23.20
CA GLU A 30 22.83 11.22 23.09
C GLU A 30 22.77 10.19 21.96
N TRP A 31 22.46 8.95 22.32
CA TRP A 31 21.97 7.94 21.39
C TRP A 31 20.46 8.06 21.24
N TYR A 32 19.99 7.97 20.00
CA TYR A 32 18.58 7.82 19.65
C TYR A 32 17.67 8.94 20.18
N GLY A 33 18.16 10.18 20.06
CA GLY A 33 17.41 11.37 20.38
C GLY A 33 17.63 11.88 21.80
N ALA A 34 17.29 13.15 21.99
CA ALA A 34 17.39 13.84 23.28
C ALA A 34 16.07 13.74 24.08
N PHE A 35 16.12 14.07 25.37
CA PHE A 35 14.94 14.01 26.23
C PHE A 35 13.69 14.77 25.69
N PRO A 36 13.78 15.97 25.08
CA PRO A 36 12.59 16.64 24.54
C PRO A 36 11.82 15.79 23.52
N GLU A 37 12.52 14.98 22.72
CA GLU A 37 11.93 14.09 21.72
C GLU A 37 11.29 12.85 22.37
N LEU A 38 11.91 12.33 23.44
CA LEU A 38 11.44 11.13 24.13
C LEU A 38 10.34 11.43 25.17
N CYS A 39 10.31 12.64 25.71
CA CYS A 39 9.41 13.07 26.78
C CYS A 39 7.92 12.78 26.51
N PRO A 40 7.37 13.05 25.30
CA PRO A 40 5.98 12.73 24.97
C PRO A 40 5.62 11.25 25.13
N VAL A 41 6.57 10.34 24.94
CA VAL A 41 6.34 8.91 25.19
C VAL A 41 6.61 8.57 26.67
N LEU A 42 7.74 9.01 27.23
CA LEU A 42 8.17 8.67 28.59
C LEU A 42 7.16 9.12 29.65
N HIS A 43 6.57 10.32 29.53
CA HIS A 43 5.60 10.83 30.50
C HIS A 43 4.32 9.97 30.60
N LYS A 44 4.03 9.13 29.61
CA LYS A 44 2.87 8.21 29.62
C LYS A 44 3.12 7.01 30.54
N TYR A 45 4.38 6.70 30.82
CA TYR A 45 4.80 5.44 31.43
C TYR A 45 5.61 5.61 32.73
N VAL A 46 6.18 6.80 32.95
CA VAL A 46 6.91 7.20 34.16
C VAL A 46 6.06 8.18 34.96
N ARG A 47 5.92 7.93 36.26
CA ARG A 47 5.21 8.81 37.20
C ARG A 47 6.20 9.42 38.19
N PRO A 48 5.88 10.60 38.78
CA PRO A 48 6.77 11.27 39.73
C PRO A 48 7.22 10.45 40.95
N ARG A 49 6.41 9.46 41.34
CA ARG A 49 6.66 8.56 42.49
C ARG A 49 7.21 7.19 42.10
N ASP A 50 7.40 6.94 40.82
CA ASP A 50 8.00 5.67 40.38
C ASP A 50 9.49 5.67 40.76
N LYS A 51 10.01 4.51 41.13
CA LYS A 51 11.44 4.25 41.21
C LYS A 51 11.93 3.74 39.86
N VAL A 52 12.84 4.49 39.26
CA VAL A 52 13.33 4.24 37.89
C VAL A 52 14.76 3.71 37.94
N LEU A 53 15.02 2.64 37.21
CA LEU A 53 16.38 2.16 36.91
C LEU A 53 16.72 2.51 35.46
N VAL A 54 17.84 3.18 35.23
CA VAL A 54 18.40 3.42 33.89
C VAL A 54 19.62 2.52 33.70
N VAL A 55 19.53 1.56 32.78
CA VAL A 55 20.63 0.66 32.44
C VAL A 55 21.47 1.25 31.31
N GLY A 56 22.79 1.08 31.40
CA GLY A 56 23.74 1.63 30.41
C GLY A 56 23.61 3.14 30.23
N CYS A 57 23.56 3.89 31.33
CA CYS A 57 23.25 5.32 31.30
C CYS A 57 24.27 6.19 30.53
N GLY A 58 25.51 5.70 30.35
CA GLY A 58 26.59 6.43 29.71
C GLY A 58 26.79 7.81 30.32
N ASN A 59 26.99 8.81 29.45
CA ASN A 59 27.07 10.23 29.86
C ASN A 59 25.88 11.08 29.36
N SER A 60 24.75 10.41 29.06
CA SER A 60 23.51 11.03 28.58
C SER A 60 22.91 11.97 29.63
N GLU A 61 22.25 13.03 29.18
CA GLU A 61 21.52 13.98 30.03
C GLU A 61 20.09 13.52 30.33
N LEU A 62 19.65 12.37 29.80
CA LEU A 62 18.26 11.90 29.92
C LEU A 62 17.76 11.87 31.36
N SER A 63 18.52 11.23 32.27
CA SER A 63 18.13 11.11 33.69
C SER A 63 18.13 12.45 34.42
N GLU A 64 19.07 13.34 34.07
CA GLU A 64 19.16 14.68 34.65
C GLU A 64 17.96 15.53 34.23
N GLN A 65 17.63 15.53 32.94
CA GLN A 65 16.49 16.29 32.44
C GLN A 65 15.16 15.73 32.95
N MET A 66 15.01 14.40 33.04
CA MET A 66 13.84 13.79 33.69
C MET A 66 13.67 14.25 35.15
N TYR A 67 14.78 14.37 35.90
CA TYR A 67 14.77 14.85 37.27
C TYR A 67 14.43 16.35 37.35
N ASP A 68 15.08 17.17 36.52
CA ASP A 68 14.98 18.63 36.56
C ASP A 68 13.58 19.13 36.18
N VAL A 69 12.89 18.43 35.26
CA VAL A 69 11.48 18.76 34.92
C VAL A 69 10.46 18.16 35.89
N GLY A 70 10.92 17.42 36.91
CA GLY A 70 10.05 16.78 37.90
C GLY A 70 9.31 15.54 37.42
N MET A 71 9.76 14.90 36.32
CA MET A 71 9.13 13.67 35.81
C MET A 71 9.29 12.51 36.79
N CYS A 72 10.43 12.40 37.45
CA CYS A 72 10.72 11.41 38.48
C CYS A 72 11.81 11.92 39.42
N GLN A 73 11.70 11.61 40.72
CA GLN A 73 12.64 12.06 41.75
C GLN A 73 13.56 10.95 42.30
N ASP A 74 13.27 9.67 42.04
CA ASP A 74 14.09 8.52 42.47
C ASP A 74 14.56 7.73 41.25
N ILE A 75 15.75 8.09 40.75
CA ILE A 75 16.34 7.49 39.55
C ILE A 75 17.72 6.92 39.90
N VAL A 76 17.86 5.61 39.72
CA VAL A 76 19.12 4.87 39.84
C VAL A 76 19.67 4.64 38.44
N ASN A 77 20.93 4.96 38.22
CA ASN A 77 21.60 4.83 36.94
C ASN A 77 22.76 3.85 37.10
N ILE A 78 22.88 2.89 36.17
CA ILE A 78 23.99 1.94 36.15
C ILE A 78 24.74 1.99 34.83
N ASP A 79 26.05 1.78 34.88
CA ASP A 79 26.90 1.60 33.69
C ASP A 79 28.12 0.75 34.02
N VAL A 80 28.71 0.11 33.02
CA VAL A 80 29.95 -0.67 33.13
C VAL A 80 31.21 0.20 33.01
N SER A 81 31.08 1.43 32.52
CA SER A 81 32.19 2.39 32.43
C SER A 81 32.36 3.19 33.72
N ASP A 82 33.49 2.96 34.40
CA ASP A 82 33.91 3.76 35.56
C ASP A 82 34.09 5.23 35.20
N ALA A 83 34.60 5.54 33.99
CA ALA A 83 34.74 6.90 33.51
C ALA A 83 33.38 7.62 33.39
N ALA A 84 32.38 6.97 32.79
CA ALA A 84 31.03 7.53 32.68
C ALA A 84 30.39 7.75 34.05
N VAL A 85 30.44 6.74 34.94
CA VAL A 85 29.85 6.83 36.28
C VAL A 85 30.47 7.96 37.10
N ARG A 86 31.80 8.11 37.08
CA ARG A 86 32.48 9.22 37.79
C ARG A 86 32.06 10.58 37.25
N GLN A 87 32.07 10.73 35.93
CA GLN A 87 31.63 11.96 35.26
C GLN A 87 30.20 12.34 35.68
N MET A 88 29.28 11.38 35.67
CA MET A 88 27.88 11.63 35.99
C MET A 88 27.66 11.95 37.48
N ARG A 89 28.39 11.28 38.38
CA ARG A 89 28.39 11.61 39.81
C ARG A 89 28.84 13.04 40.07
N GLU A 90 29.94 13.45 39.44
CA GLU A 90 30.45 14.82 39.55
C GLU A 90 29.45 15.84 39.01
N ARG A 91 28.80 15.55 37.87
CA ARG A 91 27.84 16.44 37.22
C ARG A 91 26.55 16.64 38.03
N SER A 92 26.11 15.61 38.74
CA SER A 92 24.90 15.65 39.57
C SER A 92 25.15 15.95 41.06
N ALA A 93 26.42 16.05 41.47
CA ALA A 93 26.79 16.28 42.86
C ALA A 93 26.23 17.61 43.39
N GLY A 94 25.49 17.55 44.50
CA GLY A 94 24.95 18.72 45.19
C GLY A 94 23.70 19.35 44.55
N THR A 95 23.37 19.03 43.30
CA THR A 95 22.20 19.59 42.59
C THR A 95 21.03 18.62 42.47
N ARG A 96 21.30 17.31 42.35
CA ARG A 96 20.28 16.28 42.09
C ARG A 96 20.37 15.11 43.06
N PRO A 97 20.03 15.31 44.36
CA PRO A 97 20.23 14.29 45.39
C PRO A 97 19.42 13.00 45.18
N GLY A 98 18.37 13.03 44.35
CA GLY A 98 17.57 11.86 43.98
C GLY A 98 18.15 11.03 42.82
N LEU A 99 19.28 11.45 42.23
CA LEU A 99 20.01 10.70 41.22
C LEU A 99 21.16 9.94 41.85
N SER A 100 21.17 8.62 41.64
CA SER A 100 22.33 7.78 41.98
C SER A 100 22.94 7.18 40.71
N TYR A 101 24.26 7.05 40.71
CA TYR A 101 25.04 6.47 39.61
C TYR A 101 25.94 5.37 40.18
N LEU A 102 25.82 4.14 39.70
CA LEU A 102 26.53 2.98 40.21
C LEU A 102 27.31 2.30 39.08
N LEU A 103 28.56 1.91 39.37
CA LEU A 103 29.34 1.05 38.48
C LEU A 103 28.81 -0.37 38.65
N MET A 104 28.09 -0.87 37.66
CA MET A 104 27.39 -2.16 37.75
C MET A 104 27.13 -2.73 36.36
N ASP A 105 27.26 -4.06 36.24
CA ASP A 105 26.90 -4.79 35.03
C ASP A 105 25.41 -5.14 35.05
N MET A 106 24.69 -4.75 34.00
CA MET A 106 23.26 -5.04 33.86
C MET A 106 22.95 -6.54 33.74
N LEU A 107 23.93 -7.38 33.41
CA LEU A 107 23.78 -8.83 33.39
C LEU A 107 23.75 -9.44 34.80
N HIS A 108 24.21 -8.69 35.81
CA HIS A 108 24.29 -9.10 37.22
C HIS A 108 24.04 -7.90 38.14
N MET A 109 22.78 -7.63 38.47
CA MET A 109 22.39 -6.46 39.24
C MET A 109 22.24 -6.77 40.74
N ASP A 110 22.93 -6.01 41.60
CA ASP A 110 22.85 -6.14 43.06
C ASP A 110 21.63 -5.41 43.66
N PHE A 111 20.45 -5.62 43.07
CA PHE A 111 19.17 -5.09 43.58
C PHE A 111 18.24 -6.20 44.04
N PRO A 112 17.34 -5.93 45.00
CA PRO A 112 16.27 -6.86 45.34
C PRO A 112 15.33 -7.12 44.17
N ASP A 113 14.66 -8.27 44.22
CA ASP A 113 13.57 -8.59 43.30
C ASP A 113 12.42 -7.59 43.44
N ALA A 114 11.77 -7.26 42.32
CA ALA A 114 10.62 -6.37 42.27
C ALA A 114 10.84 -4.98 42.93
N HIS A 115 12.07 -4.46 42.86
CA HIS A 115 12.45 -3.18 43.46
C HIS A 115 12.02 -1.95 42.66
N PHE A 116 12.00 -2.04 41.32
CA PHE A 116 11.75 -0.90 40.43
C PHE A 116 10.36 -0.96 39.79
N GLN A 117 9.79 0.22 39.55
CA GLN A 117 8.53 0.40 38.81
C GLN A 117 8.79 0.55 37.31
N VAL A 118 9.92 1.15 36.94
CA VAL A 118 10.32 1.35 35.55
C VAL A 118 11.80 1.00 35.39
N VAL A 119 12.11 0.25 34.34
CA VAL A 119 13.48 0.11 33.83
C VAL A 119 13.54 0.84 32.49
N LEU A 120 14.55 1.68 32.28
CA LEU A 120 14.77 2.47 31.08
C LEU A 120 16.11 2.07 30.47
N ASP A 121 16.10 1.84 29.18
CA ASP A 121 17.27 1.49 28.36
C ASP A 121 17.25 2.36 27.12
N LYS A 122 18.38 3.00 26.81
CA LYS A 122 18.54 3.81 25.61
C LYS A 122 19.78 3.39 24.86
N GLY A 123 19.58 2.49 23.90
CA GLY A 123 20.60 1.91 23.05
C GLY A 123 21.57 0.94 23.71
N THR A 124 21.32 0.54 24.95
CA THR A 124 22.12 -0.47 25.64
C THR A 124 21.80 -1.87 25.11
N LEU A 125 20.52 -2.18 24.86
CA LEU A 125 20.15 -3.41 24.17
C LEU A 125 20.77 -3.50 22.77
N ASP A 126 20.75 -2.41 22.00
CA ASP A 126 21.36 -2.37 20.66
C ASP A 126 22.89 -2.58 20.75
N ALA A 127 23.55 -2.04 21.78
CA ALA A 127 24.97 -2.25 22.03
C ALA A 127 25.29 -3.69 22.44
N LEU A 128 24.38 -4.38 23.14
CA LEU A 128 24.57 -5.76 23.55
C LEU A 128 24.27 -6.75 22.42
N LEU A 129 23.25 -6.49 21.61
CA LEU A 129 22.74 -7.39 20.56
C LEU A 129 23.31 -7.03 19.18
N THR A 130 24.62 -7.19 19.04
CA THR A 130 25.39 -6.79 17.85
C THR A 130 25.27 -7.75 16.67
N ASP A 131 24.91 -9.01 16.95
CA ASP A 131 24.82 -10.14 16.02
C ASP A 131 23.82 -11.18 16.56
N GLU A 132 23.55 -12.22 15.78
CA GLU A 132 22.64 -13.31 16.14
C GLU A 132 23.40 -14.57 16.62
N GLU A 133 24.64 -14.42 17.10
CA GLU A 133 25.41 -15.55 17.64
C GLU A 133 24.89 -16.00 19.01
N GLU A 134 24.98 -17.30 19.31
CA GLU A 134 24.43 -17.91 20.52
C GLU A 134 24.97 -17.26 21.81
N ALA A 135 26.25 -16.89 21.82
CA ALA A 135 26.88 -16.20 22.96
C ALA A 135 26.26 -14.82 23.22
N THR A 136 25.96 -14.06 22.17
CA THR A 136 25.33 -12.74 22.22
C THR A 136 23.88 -12.86 22.67
N LEU A 137 23.14 -13.80 22.08
CA LEU A 137 21.76 -14.10 22.46
C LEU A 137 21.64 -14.53 23.92
N GLY A 138 22.58 -15.33 24.43
CA GLY A 138 22.63 -15.74 25.84
C GLY A 138 22.82 -14.57 26.80
N LYS A 139 23.67 -13.59 26.46
CA LYS A 139 23.83 -12.36 27.26
C LYS A 139 22.55 -11.51 27.27
N VAL A 140 21.89 -11.38 26.12
CA VAL A 140 20.62 -10.63 26.04
C VAL A 140 19.53 -11.31 26.87
N GLU A 141 19.46 -12.64 26.87
CA GLU A 141 18.53 -13.37 27.74
C GLU A 141 18.83 -13.15 29.24
N GLN A 142 20.11 -13.08 29.61
CA GLN A 142 20.52 -12.73 30.99
C GLN A 142 20.09 -11.30 31.35
N MET A 143 20.33 -10.33 30.47
CA MET A 143 19.86 -8.95 30.65
C MET A 143 18.34 -8.90 30.85
N PHE A 144 17.58 -9.60 29.99
CA PHE A 144 16.12 -9.62 30.10
C PHE A 144 15.63 -10.34 31.37
N ALA A 145 16.33 -11.38 31.82
CA ALA A 145 16.04 -12.05 33.08
C ALA A 145 16.28 -11.12 34.29
N GLU A 146 17.39 -10.38 34.31
CA GLU A 146 17.67 -9.40 35.38
C GLU A 146 16.67 -8.25 35.40
N ILE A 147 16.37 -7.68 34.22
CA ILE A 147 15.31 -6.65 34.09
C ILE A 147 13.98 -7.20 34.60
N SER A 148 13.64 -8.43 34.21
CA SER A 148 12.42 -9.09 34.68
C SER A 148 12.44 -9.28 36.19
N ARG A 149 13.57 -9.67 36.80
CA ARG A 149 13.70 -9.91 38.24
C ARG A 149 13.52 -8.63 39.06
N VAL A 150 14.22 -7.57 38.71
CA VAL A 150 14.21 -6.30 39.47
C VAL A 150 12.93 -5.49 39.26
N LEU A 151 12.17 -5.75 38.19
CA LEU A 151 10.93 -5.05 37.88
C LEU A 151 9.73 -5.68 38.61
N GLN A 152 8.92 -4.86 39.29
CA GLN A 152 7.69 -5.33 39.93
C GLN A 152 6.61 -5.74 38.92
N VAL A 153 5.61 -6.52 39.37
CA VAL A 153 4.40 -6.77 38.57
C VAL A 153 3.66 -5.44 38.33
N GLY A 154 3.26 -5.20 37.08
CA GLY A 154 2.69 -3.93 36.63
C GLY A 154 3.74 -2.85 36.30
N GLY A 155 5.03 -3.14 36.55
CA GLY A 155 6.14 -2.30 36.11
C GLY A 155 6.37 -2.37 34.60
N ARG A 156 7.19 -1.45 34.09
CA ARG A 156 7.45 -1.29 32.65
C ARG A 156 8.94 -1.29 32.35
N TYR A 157 9.33 -2.05 31.33
CA TYR A 157 10.62 -1.89 30.69
C TYR A 157 10.43 -1.03 29.43
N LEU A 158 11.13 0.10 29.38
CA LEU A 158 11.11 1.08 28.30
C LEU A 158 12.47 1.01 27.56
N CYS A 159 12.47 0.54 26.32
CA CYS A 159 13.68 0.41 25.51
C CYS A 159 13.61 1.36 24.31
N VAL A 160 14.54 2.31 24.24
CA VAL A 160 14.69 3.27 23.15
C VAL A 160 15.74 2.73 22.17
N SER A 161 15.35 2.52 20.91
CA SER A 161 16.16 1.82 19.90
C SER A 161 15.81 2.31 18.49
N LEU A 162 16.71 2.08 17.52
CA LEU A 162 16.40 2.24 16.08
C LEU A 162 15.60 1.06 15.49
N ALA A 163 15.29 0.05 16.29
CA ALA A 163 14.52 -1.12 15.87
C ALA A 163 15.10 -1.89 14.71
N GLN A 164 16.40 -2.18 14.78
CA GLN A 164 16.99 -3.20 13.90
C GLN A 164 16.19 -4.51 14.01
N ALA A 165 16.02 -5.19 12.89
CA ALA A 165 15.06 -6.29 12.76
C ALA A 165 15.30 -7.39 13.81
N HIS A 166 16.56 -7.77 14.05
CA HIS A 166 16.92 -8.79 15.03
C HIS A 166 16.72 -8.31 16.47
N VAL A 167 17.01 -7.03 16.77
CA VAL A 167 16.81 -6.43 18.10
C VAL A 167 15.33 -6.42 18.48
N LEU A 168 14.49 -5.86 17.60
CA LEU A 168 13.05 -5.79 17.82
C LEU A 168 12.45 -7.19 17.94
N LYS A 169 12.84 -8.12 17.05
CA LYS A 169 12.38 -9.50 17.08
C LYS A 169 12.68 -10.17 18.42
N LYS A 170 13.93 -10.12 18.88
CA LYS A 170 14.36 -10.75 20.14
C LYS A 170 13.59 -10.21 21.35
N ALA A 171 13.41 -8.89 21.44
CA ALA A 171 12.64 -8.27 22.52
C ALA A 171 11.15 -8.65 22.47
N VAL A 172 10.50 -8.51 21.32
CA VAL A 172 9.07 -8.83 21.16
C VAL A 172 8.80 -10.29 21.45
N GLU A 173 9.60 -11.21 20.92
CA GLU A 173 9.43 -12.65 21.12
C GLU A 173 9.61 -13.04 22.59
N TYR A 174 10.69 -12.59 23.23
CA TYR A 174 10.96 -12.92 24.63
C TYR A 174 9.84 -12.45 25.56
N PHE A 175 9.51 -11.15 25.53
CA PHE A 175 8.55 -10.60 26.48
C PHE A 175 7.11 -11.05 26.19
N SER A 176 6.74 -11.28 24.93
CA SER A 176 5.42 -11.84 24.61
C SER A 176 5.27 -13.30 25.04
N GLN A 177 6.34 -14.11 25.00
CA GLN A 177 6.35 -15.48 25.53
C GLN A 177 6.22 -15.53 27.05
N GLU A 178 6.76 -14.51 27.74
CA GLU A 178 6.59 -14.32 29.17
C GLU A 178 5.21 -13.75 29.56
N GLY A 179 4.33 -13.49 28.57
CA GLY A 179 2.97 -13.01 28.78
C GLY A 179 2.89 -11.51 29.09
N TRP A 180 3.93 -10.74 28.76
CA TRP A 180 3.93 -9.29 28.93
C TRP A 180 3.17 -8.63 27.78
N VAL A 181 2.64 -7.43 28.05
CA VAL A 181 2.10 -6.57 27.01
C VAL A 181 3.26 -5.87 26.32
N VAL A 182 3.35 -5.96 24.98
CA VAL A 182 4.39 -5.29 24.20
C VAL A 182 3.73 -4.21 23.34
N ARG A 183 4.16 -2.97 23.53
CA ARG A 183 3.68 -1.82 22.76
C ARG A 183 4.86 -1.05 22.18
N VAL A 184 4.85 -0.80 20.88
CA VAL A 184 5.91 -0.05 20.19
C VAL A 184 5.41 1.34 19.83
N HIS A 185 6.10 2.38 20.31
CA HIS A 185 5.86 3.77 19.93
C HIS A 185 6.89 4.20 18.90
N GLN A 186 6.44 4.84 17.82
CA GLN A 186 7.33 5.66 17.01
C GLN A 186 7.47 7.04 17.68
N VAL A 187 8.70 7.50 17.84
CA VAL A 187 9.00 8.84 18.38
C VAL A 187 8.83 9.87 17.26
N ALA A 188 8.15 10.97 17.54
CA ALA A 188 8.01 12.04 16.56
C ALA A 188 9.36 12.70 16.29
N SER A 189 9.62 13.04 15.03
CA SER A 189 10.78 13.84 14.68
C SER A 189 10.48 15.32 14.94
N SER A 190 11.28 15.99 15.76
CA SER A 190 11.42 17.44 15.65
C SER A 190 12.16 17.78 14.35
N GLY A 191 11.64 18.73 13.58
CA GLY A 191 12.18 19.12 12.28
C GLY A 191 13.59 19.72 12.34
N ASP A 192 14.28 19.60 11.20
CA ASP A 192 15.54 20.21 10.75
C ASP A 192 16.90 19.65 11.20
N GLU A 193 17.02 18.85 12.27
CA GLU A 193 18.31 18.21 12.64
C GLU A 193 18.17 16.74 13.09
N GLN A 194 17.46 15.92 12.32
CA GLN A 194 17.43 14.48 12.57
C GLN A 194 18.82 13.87 12.38
N GLN A 195 19.42 13.40 13.48
CA GLN A 195 20.74 12.76 13.46
C GLN A 195 20.74 11.42 12.69
N PHE A 196 19.56 10.80 12.56
CA PHE A 196 19.35 9.52 11.89
C PHE A 196 18.20 9.60 10.88
N VAL A 197 18.37 8.93 9.73
CA VAL A 197 17.31 8.79 8.71
C VAL A 197 16.18 7.88 9.17
N LEU A 198 16.50 6.89 10.01
CA LEU A 198 15.54 5.94 10.53
C LEU A 198 14.82 6.52 11.75
N PRO A 199 13.51 6.25 11.89
CA PRO A 199 12.77 6.69 13.06
C PRO A 199 13.26 5.96 14.32
N VAL A 200 13.23 6.68 15.44
CA VAL A 200 13.47 6.10 16.77
C VAL A 200 12.17 5.50 17.29
N PHE A 201 12.28 4.37 17.98
CA PHE A 201 11.17 3.69 18.63
C PHE A 201 11.39 3.54 20.13
N VAL A 202 10.29 3.52 20.87
CA VAL A 202 10.27 3.13 22.29
C VAL A 202 9.42 1.88 22.44
N TYR A 203 10.04 0.77 22.83
CA TYR A 203 9.33 -0.44 23.20
C TYR A 203 8.90 -0.34 24.65
N VAL A 204 7.64 -0.61 24.91
CA VAL A 204 7.03 -0.60 26.23
C VAL A 204 6.58 -2.01 26.53
N MET A 205 7.35 -2.71 27.36
CA MET A 205 7.04 -4.05 27.83
C MET A 205 6.50 -3.96 29.25
N THR A 206 5.22 -4.25 29.43
CA THR A 206 4.56 -4.18 30.75
C THR A 206 4.45 -5.56 31.36
N LYS A 207 5.06 -5.73 32.55
CA LYS A 207 5.12 -7.00 33.26
C LYS A 207 3.76 -7.37 33.86
N PHE A 208 3.22 -8.50 33.45
CA PHE A 208 2.06 -9.12 34.08
C PHE A 208 2.43 -10.47 34.68
N ARG A 209 1.57 -11.00 35.56
CA ARG A 209 1.72 -12.38 36.03
C ARG A 209 1.40 -13.31 34.88
N LYS A 210 2.29 -14.26 34.59
CA LYS A 210 2.05 -15.31 33.61
C LYS A 210 0.84 -16.14 34.06
N VAL A 211 -0.26 -16.06 33.31
CA VAL A 211 -1.47 -16.85 33.58
C VAL A 211 -1.38 -18.14 32.77
N PRO A 212 -1.27 -19.32 33.41
CA PRO A 212 -1.25 -20.59 32.70
C PRO A 212 -2.49 -20.74 31.80
N GLY A 213 -2.30 -21.06 30.51
CA GLY A 213 -3.39 -21.22 29.54
C GLY A 213 -3.91 -19.91 28.91
N SER A 214 -3.43 -18.74 29.33
CA SER A 214 -3.76 -17.47 28.66
C SER A 214 -2.90 -17.29 27.40
N ALA A 215 -3.51 -17.48 26.23
CA ALA A 215 -2.87 -17.28 24.92
C ALA A 215 -2.85 -15.80 24.47
N ALA A 216 -3.45 -14.87 25.21
CA ALA A 216 -3.64 -13.50 24.76
C ALA A 216 -2.34 -12.68 24.83
N ARG A 217 -1.51 -12.79 23.79
CA ARG A 217 -0.43 -11.84 23.52
C ARG A 217 -1.07 -10.48 23.17
N ILE A 218 -0.78 -9.46 23.95
CA ILE A 218 -1.21 -8.08 23.65
C ILE A 218 -0.03 -7.40 22.99
N LEU A 219 -0.13 -7.25 21.67
CA LEU A 219 0.87 -6.62 20.82
C LEU A 219 0.25 -5.37 20.20
N GLU A 220 0.90 -4.23 20.35
CA GLU A 220 0.35 -2.95 19.91
C GLU A 220 1.41 -2.06 19.25
N ILE A 221 0.99 -1.28 18.27
CA ILE A 221 1.81 -0.23 17.65
C ILE A 221 1.13 1.12 17.79
N CYS A 222 1.89 2.16 18.12
CA CYS A 222 1.44 3.54 18.22
C CYS A 222 2.12 4.34 17.09
N PRO A 223 1.39 4.62 15.99
CA PRO A 223 1.93 5.29 14.80
C PRO A 223 2.41 6.72 15.08
N GLU A 224 1.63 7.45 15.88
CA GLU A 224 1.81 8.87 16.17
C GLU A 224 1.52 9.13 17.65
N GLU A 225 2.01 10.25 18.18
CA GLU A 225 1.97 10.53 19.62
C GLU A 225 0.57 10.61 20.21
N GLN A 226 -0.41 11.06 19.44
CA GLN A 226 -1.78 11.30 19.89
C GLN A 226 -2.73 10.14 19.51
N ASP A 227 -2.22 9.16 18.78
CA ASP A 227 -3.03 8.07 18.25
C ASP A 227 -3.28 6.97 19.29
N ARG A 228 -4.48 6.39 19.22
CA ARG A 228 -4.83 5.21 20.02
C ARG A 228 -3.93 4.03 19.60
N PRO A 229 -3.39 3.24 20.54
CA PRO A 229 -2.64 2.03 20.22
C PRO A 229 -3.44 1.10 19.32
N LEU A 230 -2.83 0.66 18.22
CA LEU A 230 -3.41 -0.29 17.27
C LEU A 230 -2.96 -1.70 17.65
N ARG A 231 -3.91 -2.57 17.95
CA ARG A 231 -3.62 -3.97 18.27
C ARG A 231 -3.30 -4.75 17.00
N VAL A 232 -2.27 -5.59 17.06
CA VAL A 232 -1.88 -6.49 15.98
C VAL A 232 -2.01 -7.94 16.41
N GLU A 233 -2.25 -8.81 15.44
CA GLU A 233 -2.61 -10.22 15.67
C GLU A 233 -1.41 -11.10 16.01
N SER A 234 -0.20 -10.71 15.59
CA SER A 234 1.00 -11.53 15.74
C SER A 234 2.27 -10.68 15.86
N ALA A 235 3.36 -11.31 16.32
CA ALA A 235 4.67 -10.67 16.39
C ALA A 235 5.18 -10.32 14.99
N GLU A 236 4.97 -11.19 14.01
CA GLU A 236 5.35 -10.98 12.61
C GLU A 236 4.67 -9.74 12.02
N ARG A 237 3.38 -9.51 12.34
CA ARG A 237 2.66 -8.30 11.91
C ARG A 237 3.17 -7.05 12.61
N LEU A 238 3.55 -7.13 13.90
CA LEU A 238 4.19 -6.02 14.60
C LEU A 238 5.53 -5.64 13.98
N LEU A 239 6.37 -6.64 13.71
CA LEU A 239 7.68 -6.49 13.06
C LEU A 239 7.55 -5.90 11.66
N ALA A 240 6.60 -6.41 10.86
CA ALA A 240 6.30 -5.85 9.55
C ALA A 240 5.87 -4.39 9.63
N ALA A 241 4.99 -4.02 10.57
CA ALA A 241 4.51 -2.65 10.72
C ALA A 241 5.61 -1.65 11.12
N VAL A 242 6.61 -2.08 11.92
CA VAL A 242 7.79 -1.26 12.23
C VAL A 242 8.71 -1.15 11.02
N ARG A 243 8.96 -2.26 10.32
CA ARG A 243 9.77 -2.28 9.10
C ARG A 243 9.18 -1.38 8.00
N ASP A 244 7.87 -1.40 7.81
CA ASP A 244 7.19 -0.56 6.81
C ASP A 244 7.40 0.93 7.12
N ARG A 245 7.42 1.33 8.39
CA ARG A 245 7.72 2.71 8.83
C ARG A 245 9.19 3.10 8.59
N GLN A 246 10.11 2.19 8.87
CA GLN A 246 11.53 2.40 8.58
C GLN A 246 11.78 2.54 7.08
N HIS A 247 11.18 1.67 6.26
CA HIS A 247 11.25 1.73 4.81
C HIS A 247 10.64 3.03 4.27
N TYR A 248 9.49 3.44 4.80
CA TYR A 248 8.84 4.69 4.42
C TYR A 248 9.71 5.91 4.74
N ALA A 249 10.32 5.98 5.94
CA ALA A 249 11.23 7.06 6.32
C ALA A 249 12.49 7.10 5.43
N LEU A 250 13.07 5.93 5.14
CA LEU A 250 14.21 5.83 4.23
C LEU A 250 13.88 6.33 2.83
N LEU A 251 12.70 5.93 2.32
CA LEU A 251 12.20 6.36 1.02
C LEU A 251 11.99 7.89 0.97
N CYS A 252 11.35 8.47 1.99
CA CYS A 252 11.17 9.92 2.07
C CYS A 252 12.52 10.66 2.07
N SER A 253 13.50 10.16 2.84
CA SER A 253 14.87 10.70 2.82
C SER A 253 15.52 10.59 1.44
N GLN A 254 15.38 9.45 0.74
CA GLN A 254 15.95 9.27 -0.61
C GLN A 254 15.34 10.26 -1.61
N ILE A 255 14.00 10.35 -1.62
CA ILE A 255 13.22 11.23 -2.50
C ILE A 255 13.50 12.72 -2.23
N SER A 256 13.81 13.07 -0.98
CA SER A 256 14.18 14.45 -0.63
C SER A 256 15.57 14.85 -1.10
N LYS A 257 16.53 13.91 -1.16
CA LYS A 257 17.95 14.19 -1.47
C LYS A 257 18.25 14.16 -2.97
N THR A 258 17.60 13.25 -3.70
CA THR A 258 17.91 13.02 -5.12
C THR A 258 16.61 12.98 -5.92
N PRO A 259 16.51 13.69 -7.06
CA PRO A 259 15.40 13.50 -7.99
C PRO A 259 15.31 12.04 -8.40
N CYS A 260 14.13 11.45 -8.26
CA CYS A 260 13.92 10.05 -8.48
C CYS A 260 13.98 9.75 -9.99
N ARG A 261 14.97 8.95 -10.42
CA ARG A 261 15.08 8.49 -11.82
C ARG A 261 14.14 7.32 -12.11
N GLU A 262 13.89 6.49 -11.11
CA GLU A 262 12.93 5.40 -11.13
C GLU A 262 11.63 5.85 -10.48
N GLN A 263 10.48 5.38 -10.97
CA GLN A 263 9.19 5.73 -10.39
C GLN A 263 8.99 5.05 -9.04
N VAL A 264 8.80 5.86 -8.00
CA VAL A 264 8.39 5.36 -6.68
C VAL A 264 6.87 5.25 -6.65
N SER A 265 6.38 4.11 -6.17
CA SER A 265 4.97 3.85 -5.91
C SER A 265 4.73 3.53 -4.43
N LEU A 266 3.66 4.07 -3.86
CA LEU A 266 3.28 3.90 -2.46
C LEU A 266 1.78 3.70 -2.34
N ASP A 267 1.35 2.74 -1.52
CA ASP A 267 -0.05 2.59 -1.14
C ASP A 267 -0.32 3.24 0.22
N LEU A 268 -1.33 4.12 0.28
CA LEU A 268 -1.92 4.56 1.53
C LEU A 268 -3.15 3.71 1.81
N CYS A 269 -3.09 2.97 2.91
CA CYS A 269 -4.21 2.14 3.34
C CYS A 269 -5.24 2.95 4.15
N ASP A 270 -6.49 2.55 4.00
CA ASP A 270 -7.56 2.97 4.90
C ASP A 270 -7.29 2.46 6.34
N ARG A 271 -7.54 3.32 7.33
CA ARG A 271 -7.17 3.06 8.72
C ARG A 271 -7.97 1.91 9.34
N GLU A 272 -9.24 1.77 8.94
CA GLU A 272 -10.15 0.77 9.53
C GLU A 272 -10.02 -0.59 8.83
N SER A 273 -10.04 -0.59 7.50
CA SER A 273 -9.99 -1.83 6.71
C SER A 273 -8.57 -2.36 6.48
N GLY A 274 -7.55 -1.51 6.60
CA GLY A 274 -6.16 -1.84 6.26
C GLY A 274 -5.93 -2.07 4.76
N LYS A 275 -6.95 -1.88 3.92
CA LYS A 275 -6.87 -2.07 2.47
C LYS A 275 -6.33 -0.81 1.78
N PRO A 276 -5.60 -0.93 0.65
CA PRO A 276 -5.18 0.21 -0.14
C PRO A 276 -6.37 1.12 -0.48
N ARG A 277 -6.21 2.41 -0.17
CA ARG A 277 -7.16 3.46 -0.49
C ARG A 277 -6.63 4.36 -1.58
N TYR A 278 -5.37 4.76 -1.51
CA TYR A 278 -4.70 5.51 -2.57
C TYR A 278 -3.44 4.78 -3.02
N THR A 279 -3.13 4.87 -4.31
CA THR A 279 -1.78 4.59 -4.80
C THR A 279 -1.17 5.90 -5.29
N LEU A 280 -0.03 6.27 -4.73
CA LEU A 280 0.73 7.46 -5.09
C LEU A 280 1.91 7.07 -5.96
N HIS A 281 2.11 7.77 -7.06
CA HIS A 281 3.34 7.69 -7.84
C HIS A 281 4.07 9.02 -7.83
N VAL A 282 5.32 9.00 -7.39
CA VAL A 282 6.19 10.18 -7.40
C VAL A 282 6.84 10.30 -8.77
N VAL A 283 6.60 11.41 -9.46
CA VAL A 283 7.13 11.67 -10.79
C VAL A 283 7.95 12.95 -10.79
N ASP A 284 9.27 12.82 -10.84
CA ASP A 284 10.18 13.95 -10.97
C ASP A 284 10.43 14.31 -12.44
N SER A 285 10.40 15.60 -12.76
CA SER A 285 10.60 16.13 -14.10
C SER A 285 11.83 17.03 -14.15
N PRO A 286 13.05 16.46 -14.22
CA PRO A 286 14.30 17.24 -14.12
C PRO A 286 14.54 18.19 -15.30
N SER A 287 13.90 17.95 -16.44
CA SER A 287 13.97 18.80 -17.64
C SER A 287 13.11 20.06 -17.53
N VAL A 288 12.15 20.10 -16.61
CA VAL A 288 11.29 21.26 -16.38
C VAL A 288 12.06 22.25 -15.52
N LYS A 289 12.31 23.47 -16.01
CA LYS A 289 12.77 24.59 -15.18
C LYS A 289 11.55 25.15 -14.44
N PRO A 290 11.31 24.80 -13.17
CA PRO A 290 10.07 25.16 -12.52
C PRO A 290 10.05 26.67 -12.27
N SER A 291 8.92 27.33 -12.52
CA SER A 291 8.68 28.65 -11.93
C SER A 291 8.63 28.50 -10.40
N ARG A 292 8.74 29.61 -9.65
CA ARG A 292 8.63 29.58 -8.17
C ARG A 292 7.36 28.86 -7.69
N ASP A 293 6.28 28.96 -8.45
CA ASP A 293 4.96 28.43 -8.09
C ASP A 293 4.73 26.98 -8.54
N ASN A 294 5.52 26.45 -9.49
CA ASN A 294 5.30 25.12 -10.09
C ASN A 294 6.27 24.05 -9.58
N ARG A 295 6.60 24.07 -8.30
CA ARG A 295 7.58 23.12 -7.73
C ARG A 295 6.99 21.76 -7.43
N PHE A 296 5.74 21.72 -6.99
CA PHE A 296 5.08 20.51 -6.54
C PHE A 296 3.57 20.60 -6.80
N ALA A 297 2.95 19.51 -7.25
CA ALA A 297 1.50 19.39 -7.41
C ALA A 297 1.05 17.95 -7.18
N ILE A 298 -0.22 17.80 -6.81
CA ILE A 298 -0.90 16.51 -6.69
C ILE A 298 -1.86 16.39 -7.87
N PHE A 299 -1.82 15.29 -8.60
CA PHE A 299 -2.76 14.98 -9.67
C PHE A 299 -3.65 13.81 -9.27
N ILE A 300 -4.94 14.07 -9.03
CA ILE A 300 -5.92 13.02 -8.77
C ILE A 300 -6.34 12.41 -10.10
N ILE A 301 -6.08 11.13 -10.28
CA ILE A 301 -6.52 10.38 -11.46
C ILE A 301 -8.05 10.21 -11.34
N PRO A 302 -8.84 10.67 -12.34
CA PRO A 302 -10.29 10.51 -12.31
C PRO A 302 -10.69 9.04 -12.22
N GLN A 303 -11.70 8.74 -11.40
CA GLN A 303 -12.29 7.42 -11.28
C GLN A 303 -12.74 6.92 -12.65
N GLY A 304 -12.33 5.69 -12.98
CA GLY A 304 -12.63 5.07 -14.27
C GLY A 304 -11.61 5.40 -15.36
N ARG A 305 -10.59 6.24 -15.12
CA ARG A 305 -9.55 6.53 -16.11
C ARG A 305 -8.21 5.87 -15.77
N GLU A 306 -8.13 5.11 -14.68
CA GLU A 306 -6.87 4.58 -14.14
C GLU A 306 -6.13 3.63 -15.10
N THR A 307 -6.88 2.98 -16.00
CA THR A 307 -6.34 2.05 -17.02
C THR A 307 -5.94 2.74 -18.32
N GLU A 308 -6.24 4.04 -18.50
CA GLU A 308 -5.80 4.76 -19.69
C GLU A 308 -4.27 4.90 -19.67
N TRP A 309 -3.65 4.82 -20.85
CA TRP A 309 -2.18 4.84 -20.99
C TRP A 309 -1.53 6.01 -20.23
N LEU A 310 -2.14 7.21 -20.29
CA LEU A 310 -1.66 8.44 -19.66
C LEU A 310 -1.53 8.33 -18.13
N PHE A 311 -2.38 7.52 -17.49
CA PHE A 311 -2.44 7.40 -16.03
C PHE A 311 -1.92 6.05 -15.53
N GLY A 312 -2.14 4.98 -16.29
CA GLY A 312 -1.81 3.60 -15.93
C GLY A 312 -0.36 3.20 -16.19
N THR A 313 0.33 3.87 -17.12
CA THR A 313 1.74 3.56 -17.47
C THR A 313 2.74 4.56 -16.88
N GLU A 314 3.98 4.12 -16.70
CA GLU A 314 5.05 4.99 -16.23
C GLU A 314 5.35 6.10 -17.25
N GLU A 315 5.44 5.75 -18.53
CA GLU A 315 5.64 6.68 -19.65
C GLU A 315 4.52 7.72 -19.73
N GLY A 316 3.26 7.28 -19.58
CA GLY A 316 2.11 8.17 -19.54
C GLY A 316 2.18 9.16 -18.38
N ARG A 317 2.49 8.69 -17.17
CA ARG A 317 2.63 9.56 -15.99
C ARG A 317 3.78 10.57 -16.15
N ARG A 318 4.89 10.20 -16.80
CA ARG A 318 5.97 11.14 -17.16
C ARG A 318 5.51 12.18 -18.16
N GLN A 319 4.78 11.78 -19.20
CA GLN A 319 4.21 12.73 -20.17
C GLN A 319 3.21 13.69 -19.52
N LEU A 320 2.39 13.20 -18.59
CA LEU A 320 1.48 14.01 -17.80
C LEU A 320 2.23 15.04 -16.96
N ALA A 321 3.30 14.63 -16.25
CA ALA A 321 4.13 15.53 -15.45
C ALA A 321 4.82 16.61 -16.29
N ALA A 322 5.38 16.24 -17.44
CA ALA A 322 5.97 17.18 -18.39
C ALA A 322 4.94 18.19 -18.91
N SER A 323 3.72 17.75 -19.21
CA SER A 323 2.63 18.61 -19.71
C SER A 323 2.09 19.54 -18.64
N ALA A 324 2.02 19.09 -17.38
CA ALA A 324 1.62 19.90 -16.24
C ALA A 324 2.67 20.96 -15.86
N ALA A 325 3.93 20.79 -16.30
CA ALA A 325 5.05 21.70 -16.07
C ALA A 325 5.37 21.94 -14.59
N PHE A 326 5.31 20.88 -13.77
CA PHE A 326 5.75 20.89 -12.37
C PHE A 326 7.09 20.16 -12.20
N GLY A 327 7.93 20.64 -11.28
CA GLY A 327 9.20 19.98 -10.96
C GLY A 327 9.02 18.55 -10.41
N ARG A 328 8.03 18.38 -9.52
CA ARG A 328 7.53 17.08 -9.05
C ARG A 328 6.01 17.03 -9.18
N LEU A 329 5.49 15.96 -9.76
CA LEU A 329 4.07 15.64 -9.81
C LEU A 329 3.80 14.35 -9.04
N LEU A 330 2.87 14.37 -8.10
CA LEU A 330 2.40 13.20 -7.39
C LEU A 330 1.07 12.75 -7.98
N THR A 331 1.06 11.67 -8.76
CA THR A 331 -0.20 11.15 -9.30
C THR A 331 -0.86 10.21 -8.30
N VAL A 332 -2.15 10.36 -8.05
CA VAL A 332 -2.91 9.63 -7.05
C VAL A 332 -4.02 8.84 -7.72
N ALA A 333 -3.92 7.51 -7.69
CA ALA A 333 -4.98 6.61 -8.13
C ALA A 333 -5.94 6.31 -6.96
N LEU A 334 -7.24 6.33 -7.26
CA LEU A 334 -8.31 6.06 -6.30
C LEU A 334 -8.74 4.59 -6.40
N HIS A 335 -8.59 3.81 -5.32
CA HIS A 335 -8.98 2.41 -5.32
C HIS A 335 -10.51 2.23 -5.41
N ARG A 336 -10.97 1.36 -6.32
CA ARG A 336 -12.40 1.14 -6.64
C ARG A 336 -13.27 0.53 -5.53
N GLU A 337 -12.66 -0.04 -4.51
CA GLU A 337 -13.36 -0.65 -3.37
C GLU A 337 -13.67 0.36 -2.26
N GLN A 338 -13.26 1.61 -2.46
CA GLN A 338 -13.31 2.67 -1.47
C GLN A 338 -14.30 3.74 -1.89
N LEU A 339 -14.84 4.45 -0.90
CA LEU A 339 -15.77 5.54 -1.10
C LEU A 339 -15.06 6.90 -0.99
N TYR A 340 -15.38 7.80 -1.91
CA TYR A 340 -14.84 9.15 -1.96
C TYR A 340 -15.99 10.14 -2.19
N GLU A 341 -16.13 11.12 -1.31
CA GLU A 341 -17.21 12.10 -1.38
C GLU A 341 -16.94 13.17 -2.46
N GLY A 342 -15.68 13.51 -2.70
CA GLY A 342 -15.29 14.52 -3.69
C GLY A 342 -13.87 15.02 -3.50
N MET A 343 -13.47 15.94 -4.38
CA MET A 343 -12.12 16.53 -4.38
C MET A 343 -11.76 17.19 -3.04
N ALA A 344 -12.70 17.90 -2.42
CA ALA A 344 -12.45 18.59 -1.14
C ALA A 344 -12.17 17.62 0.02
N ALA A 345 -12.90 16.50 0.08
CA ALA A 345 -12.67 15.46 1.09
C ALA A 345 -11.31 14.77 0.87
N ILE A 346 -10.97 14.45 -0.38
CA ILE A 346 -9.66 13.89 -0.74
C ILE A 346 -8.52 14.85 -0.38
N GLN A 347 -8.68 16.15 -0.65
CA GLN A 347 -7.71 17.16 -0.25
C GLN A 347 -7.53 17.19 1.27
N ALA A 348 -8.62 17.22 2.04
CA ALA A 348 -8.56 17.24 3.49
C ALA A 348 -7.87 15.99 4.06
N GLU A 349 -8.13 14.82 3.47
CA GLU A 349 -7.57 13.54 3.87
C GLU A 349 -6.07 13.43 3.51
N LEU A 350 -5.68 13.80 2.30
CA LEU A 350 -4.33 13.56 1.78
C LEU A 350 -3.31 14.65 2.11
N SER A 351 -3.74 15.88 2.40
CA SER A 351 -2.85 17.05 2.47
C SER A 351 -1.66 16.85 3.41
N ALA A 352 -1.85 16.25 4.59
CA ALA A 352 -0.73 16.00 5.50
C ALA A 352 0.29 15.01 4.92
N LYS A 353 -0.18 13.87 4.39
CA LYS A 353 0.67 12.78 3.91
C LYS A 353 1.40 13.09 2.60
N VAL A 354 0.76 13.81 1.68
CA VAL A 354 1.43 14.19 0.40
C VAL A 354 2.55 15.20 0.61
N MET A 355 2.48 16.00 1.69
CA MET A 355 3.52 16.96 2.04
C MET A 355 4.79 16.29 2.56
N GLU A 356 4.70 15.08 3.13
CA GLU A 356 5.87 14.27 3.49
C GLU A 356 6.70 13.85 2.25
N LEU A 357 6.10 13.91 1.05
CA LEU A 357 6.74 13.59 -0.24
C LEU A 357 7.15 14.84 -1.05
N ALA A 358 6.95 16.05 -0.49
CA ALA A 358 7.27 17.30 -1.15
C ALA A 358 8.79 17.44 -1.42
N PRO A 359 9.19 18.11 -2.51
CA PRO A 359 10.60 18.38 -2.76
C PRO A 359 11.19 19.37 -1.73
N PRO A 360 12.50 19.29 -1.42
CA PRO A 360 13.13 20.14 -0.41
C PRO A 360 13.07 21.63 -0.77
N GLY A 361 13.00 22.48 0.24
CA GLY A 361 12.99 23.93 0.09
C GLY A 361 11.69 24.49 -0.47
N LEU A 362 10.59 23.75 -0.45
CA LEU A 362 9.27 24.28 -0.72
C LEU A 362 8.93 25.35 0.36
N PRO A 363 8.52 26.58 -0.02
CA PRO A 363 8.13 27.61 0.93
C PRO A 363 7.00 27.14 1.86
N ALA A 364 7.14 27.37 3.16
CA ALA A 364 6.20 26.90 4.20
C ALA A 364 4.74 27.38 4.04
N ARG A 365 4.48 28.36 3.17
CA ARG A 365 3.13 28.91 2.90
C ARG A 365 2.66 28.70 1.46
N GLN A 366 3.41 27.96 0.64
CA GLN A 366 3.00 27.68 -0.72
C GLN A 366 1.82 26.70 -0.69
N GLN A 367 0.70 27.11 -1.30
CA GLN A 367 -0.41 26.19 -1.51
C GLN A 367 -0.04 25.22 -2.62
N VAL A 368 -0.12 23.92 -2.31
CA VAL A 368 0.14 22.87 -3.28
C VAL A 368 -1.16 22.56 -4.04
N PRO A 369 -1.19 22.74 -5.37
CA PRO A 369 -2.42 22.54 -6.12
C PRO A 369 -2.75 21.06 -6.26
N PHE A 370 -4.03 20.75 -6.12
CA PHE A 370 -4.62 19.48 -6.51
C PHE A 370 -5.27 19.64 -7.88
N LEU A 371 -4.83 18.84 -8.83
CA LEU A 371 -5.20 18.88 -10.23
C LEU A 371 -5.98 17.61 -10.57
N SER A 372 -6.87 17.71 -11.56
CA SER A 372 -7.48 16.54 -12.20
C SER A 372 -8.06 16.94 -13.55
N VAL A 373 -8.30 15.98 -14.44
CA VAL A 373 -8.96 16.25 -15.72
C VAL A 373 -10.40 16.66 -15.45
N GLY A 374 -10.81 17.83 -15.95
CA GLY A 374 -12.17 18.36 -15.73
C GLY A 374 -12.42 18.98 -14.35
N GLY A 375 -11.46 18.93 -13.43
CA GLY A 375 -11.56 19.52 -12.09
C GLY A 375 -12.45 18.76 -11.11
N ASP A 376 -12.90 17.56 -11.46
CA ASP A 376 -13.63 16.64 -10.56
C ASP A 376 -12.83 15.34 -10.36
N ILE A 377 -13.39 14.38 -9.63
CA ILE A 377 -12.72 13.10 -9.32
C ILE A 377 -13.16 11.98 -10.28
N GLY A 378 -13.80 12.31 -11.39
CA GLY A 378 -14.44 11.37 -12.29
C GLY A 378 -15.80 10.88 -11.77
N VAL A 379 -16.41 9.98 -12.54
CA VAL A 379 -17.68 9.35 -12.19
C VAL A 379 -17.53 7.85 -12.41
N ARG A 380 -17.66 7.07 -11.34
CA ARG A 380 -17.77 5.62 -11.35
C ARG A 380 -19.01 5.20 -10.56
N ALA A 381 -19.95 4.54 -11.22
CA ALA A 381 -21.16 4.02 -10.60
C ALA A 381 -21.21 2.50 -10.73
N VAL A 382 -21.03 1.79 -9.60
CA VAL A 382 -21.16 0.33 -9.58
C VAL A 382 -22.62 -0.06 -9.83
N ARG A 383 -22.84 -0.90 -10.84
CA ARG A 383 -24.16 -1.45 -11.20
C ARG A 383 -24.38 -2.84 -10.61
N HIS A 384 -23.32 -3.62 -10.56
CA HIS A 384 -23.39 -4.98 -10.05
C HIS A 384 -22.03 -5.44 -9.52
N ARG A 385 -22.08 -6.25 -8.46
CA ARG A 385 -20.93 -7.01 -7.96
C ARG A 385 -21.35 -8.47 -7.95
N GLY A 386 -20.48 -9.33 -8.42
CA GLY A 386 -20.70 -10.77 -8.46
C GLY A 386 -19.40 -11.52 -8.26
N SER A 387 -19.52 -12.84 -8.14
CA SER A 387 -18.39 -13.75 -8.06
C SER A 387 -18.69 -14.96 -8.94
N SER A 388 -17.66 -15.48 -9.58
CA SER A 388 -17.72 -16.68 -10.42
C SER A 388 -16.68 -17.69 -9.94
N ALA A 389 -17.01 -18.97 -10.01
CA ALA A 389 -16.05 -20.04 -9.74
C ALA A 389 -14.86 -20.03 -10.73
N LEU A 390 -15.05 -19.53 -11.95
CA LEU A 390 -14.03 -19.48 -13.00
C LEU A 390 -13.39 -18.10 -13.16
N SER A 391 -14.13 -17.01 -12.91
CA SER A 391 -13.62 -15.64 -13.09
C SER A 391 -13.23 -14.93 -11.79
N GLY A 392 -13.51 -15.53 -10.63
CA GLY A 392 -13.39 -14.88 -9.35
C GLY A 392 -14.37 -13.71 -9.19
N ASP A 393 -14.03 -12.78 -8.31
CA ASP A 393 -14.85 -11.60 -8.05
C ASP A 393 -14.79 -10.61 -9.21
N PHE A 394 -15.94 -10.03 -9.56
CA PHE A 394 -16.06 -9.08 -10.66
C PHE A 394 -17.01 -7.94 -10.34
N VAL A 395 -16.88 -6.85 -11.10
CA VAL A 395 -17.73 -5.67 -11.00
C VAL A 395 -18.19 -5.23 -12.39
N VAL A 396 -19.46 -4.84 -12.46
CA VAL A 396 -20.02 -4.08 -13.58
C VAL A 396 -20.20 -2.65 -13.12
N GLU A 397 -19.60 -1.71 -13.83
CA GLU A 397 -19.62 -0.28 -13.48
C GLU A 397 -19.83 0.61 -14.69
N ASP A 398 -20.54 1.72 -14.49
CA ASP A 398 -20.66 2.79 -15.48
C ASP A 398 -19.62 3.87 -15.15
N VAL A 399 -18.82 4.25 -16.14
CA VAL A 399 -17.82 5.32 -16.02
C VAL A 399 -18.06 6.42 -17.03
N LYS A 400 -17.70 7.65 -16.67
CA LYS A 400 -17.74 8.78 -17.59
C LYS A 400 -16.39 8.91 -18.31
N GLY A 401 -16.42 8.84 -19.64
CA GLY A 401 -15.25 9.08 -20.48
C GLY A 401 -15.13 10.55 -20.89
N ASP A 402 -14.42 10.81 -21.99
CA ASP A 402 -14.30 12.16 -22.53
C ASP A 402 -15.64 12.71 -23.04
N GLY A 403 -15.87 14.00 -22.82
CA GLY A 403 -17.11 14.69 -23.19
C GLY A 403 -18.33 14.28 -22.35
N SER A 404 -19.44 13.98 -23.02
CA SER A 404 -20.70 13.50 -22.41
C SER A 404 -20.94 12.00 -22.62
N CYS A 405 -19.90 11.26 -22.97
CA CYS A 405 -19.98 9.82 -23.23
C CYS A 405 -19.87 9.02 -21.91
N TYR A 406 -20.70 7.99 -21.80
CA TYR A 406 -20.65 7.02 -20.70
C TYR A 406 -20.36 5.64 -21.25
N PHE A 407 -19.64 4.85 -20.46
CA PHE A 407 -19.26 3.48 -20.82
C PHE A 407 -19.62 2.55 -19.67
N ARG A 408 -20.17 1.38 -20.01
CA ARG A 408 -20.34 0.27 -19.06
C ARG A 408 -19.17 -0.68 -19.21
N ARG A 409 -18.56 -1.05 -18.09
CA ARG A 409 -17.38 -1.91 -18.04
C ARG A 409 -17.64 -3.13 -17.18
N LEU A 410 -17.06 -4.25 -17.63
CA LEU A 410 -16.85 -5.45 -16.82
C LEU A 410 -15.38 -5.50 -16.42
N VAL A 411 -15.13 -5.71 -15.12
CA VAL A 411 -13.76 -5.83 -14.61
C VAL A 411 -13.66 -6.95 -13.59
N PHE A 412 -12.67 -7.82 -13.75
CA PHE A 412 -12.31 -8.84 -12.76
C PHE A 412 -11.42 -8.22 -11.68
N LEU A 413 -11.72 -8.48 -10.41
CA LEU A 413 -11.00 -7.90 -9.28
C LEU A 413 -9.66 -8.58 -9.01
N GLN A 414 -9.42 -9.75 -9.59
CA GLN A 414 -8.10 -10.39 -9.61
C GLN A 414 -7.14 -9.70 -10.59
N ASN A 415 -7.66 -9.15 -11.70
CA ASN A 415 -6.89 -8.37 -12.67
C ASN A 415 -7.46 -6.96 -12.81
N ARG A 416 -7.27 -6.14 -11.78
CA ARG A 416 -7.91 -4.82 -11.65
C ARG A 416 -7.52 -3.84 -12.77
N ASN A 417 -6.36 -4.06 -13.40
CA ASN A 417 -5.81 -3.13 -14.38
C ASN A 417 -6.30 -3.38 -15.81
N VAL A 418 -7.12 -4.41 -16.03
CA VAL A 418 -7.65 -4.77 -17.35
C VAL A 418 -9.16 -4.63 -17.36
N VAL A 419 -9.67 -3.83 -18.29
CA VAL A 419 -11.10 -3.78 -18.61
C VAL A 419 -11.42 -4.97 -19.51
N GLN A 420 -12.22 -5.90 -19.00
CA GLN A 420 -12.52 -7.16 -19.69
C GLN A 420 -13.52 -6.96 -20.83
N SER A 421 -14.49 -6.07 -20.63
CA SER A 421 -15.41 -5.67 -21.68
C SER A 421 -15.88 -4.25 -21.46
N GLU A 422 -16.08 -3.52 -22.55
CA GLU A 422 -16.56 -2.14 -22.52
C GLU A 422 -17.64 -1.94 -23.59
N ALA A 423 -18.73 -1.28 -23.21
CA ALA A 423 -19.78 -0.90 -24.13
C ALA A 423 -20.18 0.56 -23.91
N ARG A 424 -20.37 1.32 -25.00
CA ARG A 424 -20.85 2.70 -24.93
C ARG A 424 -22.31 2.71 -24.50
N LEU A 425 -22.69 3.67 -23.67
CA LEU A 425 -24.09 3.91 -23.28
C LEU A 425 -24.66 5.04 -24.15
N LEU A 426 -25.90 4.86 -24.62
CA LEU A 426 -26.62 5.90 -25.38
C LEU A 426 -26.81 7.14 -24.51
N ALA A 427 -26.77 8.36 -25.05
CA ALA A 427 -27.03 9.55 -24.23
C ALA A 427 -28.45 9.51 -23.60
N PRO A 428 -28.67 10.08 -22.40
CA PRO A 428 -29.99 10.11 -21.79
C PRO A 428 -30.94 10.93 -22.67
N THR A 429 -32.00 10.31 -23.17
CA THR A 429 -33.01 10.99 -23.98
C THR A 429 -33.88 11.85 -23.06
N PRO A 430 -34.01 13.17 -23.27
CA PRO A 430 -34.99 13.96 -22.54
C PRO A 430 -36.40 13.48 -22.92
N LEU A 431 -37.22 13.15 -21.92
CA LEU A 431 -38.59 12.69 -22.11
C LEU A 431 -39.37 13.66 -23.03
N PRO A 432 -40.07 13.17 -24.08
CA PRO A 432 -40.85 14.02 -24.97
C PRO A 432 -42.09 14.51 -24.22
N GLY A 433 -42.08 15.78 -23.79
CA GLY A 433 -43.26 16.41 -23.17
C GLY A 433 -43.01 17.63 -22.29
N GLN A 434 -41.80 17.83 -21.75
CA GLN A 434 -41.53 19.03 -20.93
C GLN A 434 -41.06 20.22 -21.77
N LYS A 435 -42.03 20.97 -22.31
CA LYS A 435 -41.80 22.35 -22.74
C LYS A 435 -41.22 23.14 -21.55
N LYS A 436 -39.94 23.53 -21.65
CA LYS A 436 -39.26 24.42 -20.69
C LYS A 436 -40.07 25.72 -20.50
N ARG A 437 -40.72 25.88 -19.35
CA ARG A 437 -41.09 27.22 -18.85
C ARG A 437 -39.81 27.90 -18.36
N ARG A 438 -39.53 29.04 -18.96
CA ARG A 438 -38.30 29.83 -18.82
C ARG A 438 -38.35 30.68 -17.55
N LYS A 439 -38.16 30.09 -16.36
CA LYS A 439 -37.76 30.80 -15.12
C LYS A 439 -37.37 29.77 -14.05
N ASP A 440 -36.35 30.11 -13.28
CA ASP A 440 -35.65 29.33 -12.24
C ASP A 440 -34.56 28.34 -12.70
N LYS A 441 -33.34 28.89 -12.84
CA LYS A 441 -32.09 28.13 -12.85
C LYS A 441 -31.82 27.56 -11.45
N LYS A 442 -32.32 26.37 -11.14
CA LYS A 442 -31.67 25.46 -10.17
C LYS A 442 -30.74 24.52 -10.95
N LYS A 443 -29.50 24.36 -10.48
CA LYS A 443 -28.52 23.40 -11.04
C LYS A 443 -29.16 22.00 -11.10
N PRO A 444 -29.06 21.26 -12.22
CA PRO A 444 -29.53 19.89 -12.25
C PRO A 444 -28.67 19.04 -11.31
N SER A 445 -29.32 18.21 -10.49
CA SER A 445 -28.71 17.07 -9.80
C SER A 445 -28.06 16.13 -10.83
N PRO A 446 -27.02 15.35 -10.49
CA PRO A 446 -26.39 14.45 -11.44
C PRO A 446 -27.43 13.43 -11.91
N THR A 447 -27.85 13.62 -13.16
CA THR A 447 -28.77 12.80 -13.93
C THR A 447 -28.31 11.35 -13.92
N GLU A 448 -29.21 10.42 -13.60
CA GLU A 448 -28.97 8.98 -13.71
C GLU A 448 -28.31 8.65 -15.06
N PRO A 449 -27.23 7.83 -15.07
CA PRO A 449 -26.60 7.44 -16.31
C PRO A 449 -27.60 6.68 -17.18
N PRO A 450 -27.62 6.93 -18.49
CA PRO A 450 -28.52 6.26 -19.41
C PRO A 450 -28.38 4.73 -19.36
N GLY A 451 -29.50 4.01 -19.36
CA GLY A 451 -29.51 2.57 -19.09
C GLY A 451 -29.15 1.67 -20.27
N ALA A 452 -29.33 2.14 -21.50
CA ALA A 452 -29.25 1.31 -22.71
C ALA A 452 -27.85 1.35 -23.36
N VAL A 453 -27.35 0.16 -23.70
CA VAL A 453 -26.10 -0.02 -24.45
C VAL A 453 -26.30 0.39 -25.91
N ASP A 454 -25.34 1.15 -26.41
CA ASP A 454 -25.23 1.51 -27.82
C ASP A 454 -24.60 0.36 -28.61
N LYS A 455 -25.47 -0.47 -29.19
CA LYS A 455 -25.06 -1.63 -30.01
C LYS A 455 -24.39 -1.23 -31.33
N SER A 456 -24.46 0.05 -31.72
CA SER A 456 -23.86 0.54 -32.96
C SER A 456 -22.36 0.81 -32.87
N TYR A 457 -21.79 0.70 -31.67
CA TYR A 457 -20.44 1.14 -31.39
C TYR A 457 -19.61 0.06 -30.72
N LEU A 458 -18.55 -0.38 -31.41
CA LEU A 458 -17.50 -1.20 -30.83
C LEU A 458 -16.48 -0.29 -30.12
N CYS A 459 -16.40 -0.42 -28.80
CA CYS A 459 -15.43 0.33 -27.99
C CYS A 459 -13.99 -0.12 -28.25
N CYS A 460 -13.78 -1.44 -28.35
CA CYS A 460 -12.45 -2.02 -28.49
C CYS A 460 -11.94 -1.92 -29.93
N GLU A 461 -10.73 -1.38 -30.13
CA GLU A 461 -10.09 -1.33 -31.45
C GLU A 461 -9.81 -2.73 -32.02
N HIS A 462 -9.47 -3.70 -31.18
CA HIS A 462 -9.26 -5.08 -31.64
C HIS A 462 -10.55 -5.73 -32.15
N HIS A 463 -11.72 -5.46 -31.54
CA HIS A 463 -13.01 -5.93 -32.08
C HIS A 463 -13.28 -5.37 -33.48
N LYS A 464 -12.94 -4.09 -33.72
CA LYS A 464 -13.06 -3.49 -35.07
C LYS A 464 -12.15 -4.21 -36.07
N ALA A 465 -10.92 -4.53 -35.68
CA ALA A 465 -9.98 -5.26 -36.52
C ALA A 465 -10.46 -6.70 -36.82
N MET A 466 -11.02 -7.41 -35.82
CA MET A 466 -11.59 -8.75 -36.02
C MET A 466 -12.77 -8.72 -37.01
N VAL A 467 -13.68 -7.76 -36.86
CA VAL A 467 -14.81 -7.60 -37.79
C VAL A 467 -14.33 -7.22 -39.19
N ALA A 468 -13.28 -6.38 -39.32
CA ALA A 468 -12.69 -6.05 -40.62
C ALA A 468 -12.11 -7.28 -41.34
N GLY A 469 -11.72 -8.32 -40.60
CA GLY A 469 -11.29 -9.61 -41.17
C GLY A 469 -12.38 -10.29 -42.01
N LEU A 470 -13.66 -10.02 -41.74
CA LEU A 470 -14.77 -10.54 -42.55
C LEU A 470 -14.74 -10.00 -43.99
N CYS A 471 -14.05 -8.88 -44.26
CA CYS A 471 -13.85 -8.37 -45.62
C CYS A 471 -12.94 -9.28 -46.48
N LEU A 472 -12.24 -10.24 -45.86
CA LEU A 472 -11.47 -11.25 -46.58
C LEU A 472 -12.36 -12.38 -47.13
N LEU A 473 -13.63 -12.44 -46.70
CA LEU A 473 -14.61 -13.41 -47.17
C LEU A 473 -15.23 -12.92 -48.48
N GLY A 474 -15.08 -13.74 -49.53
CA GLY A 474 -15.60 -13.44 -50.87
C GLY A 474 -14.64 -12.64 -51.75
N GLY A 475 -14.96 -12.58 -53.05
CA GLY A 475 -14.24 -11.78 -54.04
C GLY A 475 -14.55 -10.27 -53.91
N PRO A 476 -14.21 -9.45 -54.92
CA PRO A 476 -14.36 -7.99 -54.87
C PRO A 476 -15.81 -7.45 -54.71
N ASP A 477 -16.84 -8.31 -54.77
CA ASP A 477 -18.25 -7.93 -54.63
C ASP A 477 -18.96 -8.76 -53.55
N ALA A 478 -19.50 -8.06 -52.55
CA ALA A 478 -20.45 -8.45 -51.49
C ALA A 478 -20.12 -9.70 -50.63
N LEU A 479 -20.41 -9.59 -49.33
CA LEU A 479 -20.33 -10.71 -48.39
C LEU A 479 -21.25 -11.86 -48.81
N PRO A 480 -20.92 -13.12 -48.44
CA PRO A 480 -21.78 -14.27 -48.70
C PRO A 480 -23.22 -14.04 -48.24
N GLY A 481 -24.18 -14.60 -48.99
CA GLY A 481 -25.61 -14.43 -48.71
C GLY A 481 -26.05 -15.01 -47.36
N GLU A 482 -25.43 -16.10 -46.88
CA GLU A 482 -25.53 -16.59 -45.50
C GLU A 482 -24.13 -16.62 -44.89
N LEU A 483 -23.96 -16.09 -43.68
CA LEU A 483 -22.65 -16.00 -43.00
C LEU A 483 -22.70 -16.76 -41.66
N ALA A 484 -21.95 -17.85 -41.53
CA ALA A 484 -21.83 -18.61 -40.28
C ALA A 484 -20.55 -18.22 -39.54
N VAL A 485 -20.69 -17.62 -38.34
CA VAL A 485 -19.56 -17.15 -37.52
C VAL A 485 -19.53 -17.88 -36.19
N LEU A 486 -18.38 -18.45 -35.85
CA LEU A 486 -18.10 -18.96 -34.50
C LEU A 486 -17.29 -17.91 -33.74
N VAL A 487 -17.75 -17.51 -32.57
CA VAL A 487 -17.00 -16.65 -31.64
C VAL A 487 -16.70 -17.46 -30.38
N VAL A 488 -15.43 -17.64 -30.04
CA VAL A 488 -15.02 -18.26 -28.77
C VAL A 488 -14.58 -17.14 -27.83
N GLY A 489 -15.23 -17.03 -26.68
CA GLY A 489 -15.15 -15.90 -25.75
C GLY A 489 -16.32 -14.94 -25.94
N LEU A 490 -17.19 -14.83 -24.94
CA LEU A 490 -18.34 -13.92 -24.98
C LEU A 490 -17.98 -12.55 -24.38
N GLY A 491 -17.34 -12.55 -23.21
CA GLY A 491 -17.14 -11.34 -22.41
C GLY A 491 -18.47 -10.62 -22.14
N GLY A 492 -18.54 -9.32 -22.45
CA GLY A 492 -19.76 -8.51 -22.41
C GLY A 492 -20.66 -8.68 -23.64
N GLY A 493 -20.24 -9.45 -24.64
CA GLY A 493 -21.04 -9.80 -25.82
C GLY A 493 -21.08 -8.76 -26.93
N SER A 494 -20.26 -7.70 -26.87
CA SER A 494 -20.24 -6.63 -27.88
C SER A 494 -19.89 -7.12 -29.28
N LEU A 495 -18.82 -7.91 -29.41
CA LEU A 495 -18.37 -8.47 -30.69
C LEU A 495 -19.43 -9.33 -31.39
N PRO A 496 -19.95 -10.42 -30.79
CA PRO A 496 -20.97 -11.24 -31.45
C PRO A 496 -22.26 -10.44 -31.70
N LEU A 497 -22.66 -9.54 -30.79
CA LEU A 497 -23.84 -8.71 -30.97
C LEU A 497 -23.72 -7.77 -32.18
N PHE A 498 -22.54 -7.16 -32.38
CA PHE A 498 -22.28 -6.31 -33.54
C PHE A 498 -22.36 -7.12 -34.85
N VAL A 499 -21.75 -8.31 -34.89
CA VAL A 499 -21.83 -9.20 -36.06
C VAL A 499 -23.29 -9.55 -36.36
N HIS A 500 -24.07 -9.93 -35.35
CA HIS A 500 -25.48 -10.30 -35.53
C HIS A 500 -26.38 -9.15 -36.01
N ASP A 501 -26.17 -7.94 -35.50
CA ASP A 501 -27.02 -6.78 -35.76
C ASP A 501 -26.70 -6.14 -37.13
N TYR A 502 -25.42 -6.08 -37.51
CA TYR A 502 -24.97 -5.42 -38.74
C TYR A 502 -24.89 -6.34 -39.96
N PHE A 503 -24.71 -7.64 -39.74
CA PHE A 503 -24.72 -8.65 -40.78
C PHE A 503 -26.03 -9.43 -40.68
N SER A 504 -27.09 -8.89 -41.28
CA SER A 504 -28.47 -9.39 -41.11
C SER A 504 -28.69 -10.87 -41.46
N GLN A 505 -27.81 -11.44 -42.31
CA GLN A 505 -27.83 -12.85 -42.70
C GLN A 505 -26.84 -13.72 -41.89
N ALA A 506 -26.17 -13.14 -40.89
CA ALA A 506 -25.22 -13.88 -40.07
C ALA A 506 -25.95 -14.79 -39.06
N ARG A 507 -25.48 -16.03 -38.95
CA ARG A 507 -25.75 -16.95 -37.85
C ARG A 507 -24.49 -17.01 -36.98
N VAL A 508 -24.62 -16.56 -35.74
CA VAL A 508 -23.51 -16.46 -34.80
C VAL A 508 -23.68 -17.53 -33.72
N ALA A 509 -22.71 -18.43 -33.62
CA ALA A 509 -22.54 -19.33 -32.49
C ALA A 509 -21.47 -18.76 -31.57
N VAL A 510 -21.77 -18.61 -30.29
CA VAL A 510 -20.80 -18.14 -29.28
C VAL A 510 -20.51 -19.26 -28.30
N VAL A 511 -19.24 -19.43 -27.94
CA VAL A 511 -18.81 -20.36 -26.90
C VAL A 511 -18.24 -19.58 -25.74
N GLU A 512 -18.79 -19.77 -24.55
CA GLU A 512 -18.34 -19.11 -23.33
C GLU A 512 -18.11 -20.15 -22.24
N ILE A 513 -16.94 -20.12 -21.60
CA ILE A 513 -16.59 -21.11 -20.58
C ILE A 513 -17.31 -20.82 -19.25
N ASP A 514 -17.59 -19.55 -18.95
CA ASP A 514 -18.17 -19.11 -17.70
C ASP A 514 -19.66 -18.74 -17.83
N PRO A 515 -20.60 -19.54 -17.25
CA PRO A 515 -22.03 -19.22 -17.28
C PRO A 515 -22.35 -17.84 -16.67
N SER A 516 -21.54 -17.37 -15.73
CA SER A 516 -21.72 -16.07 -15.07
C SER A 516 -21.50 -14.93 -16.07
N MET A 517 -20.61 -15.10 -17.05
CA MET A 517 -20.36 -14.08 -18.07
C MET A 517 -21.54 -13.95 -19.04
N LEU A 518 -22.21 -15.07 -19.38
CA LEU A 518 -23.47 -15.04 -20.12
C LEU A 518 -24.58 -14.29 -19.36
N GLU A 519 -24.71 -14.55 -18.06
CA GLU A 519 -25.67 -13.84 -17.21
C GLU A 519 -25.37 -12.33 -17.17
N VAL A 520 -24.09 -11.98 -17.03
CA VAL A 520 -23.63 -10.59 -17.01
C VAL A 520 -23.89 -9.88 -18.33
N ALA A 521 -23.49 -10.48 -19.46
CA ALA A 521 -23.70 -9.95 -20.80
C ALA A 521 -25.19 -9.70 -21.06
N THR A 522 -26.03 -10.67 -20.68
CA THR A 522 -27.49 -10.60 -20.89
C THR A 522 -28.13 -9.51 -20.04
N ARG A 523 -27.84 -9.47 -18.74
CA ARG A 523 -28.49 -8.53 -17.81
C ARG A 523 -27.99 -7.10 -17.92
N TRP A 524 -26.70 -6.93 -18.17
CA TRP A 524 -26.06 -5.62 -18.03
C TRP A 524 -25.53 -5.04 -19.34
N PHE A 525 -25.21 -5.87 -20.34
CA PHE A 525 -24.67 -5.40 -21.62
C PHE A 525 -25.67 -5.46 -22.79
N GLY A 526 -26.90 -5.91 -22.54
CA GLY A 526 -27.97 -5.95 -23.55
C GLY A 526 -27.77 -7.05 -24.59
N PHE A 527 -26.95 -8.04 -24.29
CA PHE A 527 -26.78 -9.26 -25.08
C PHE A 527 -28.08 -10.09 -25.06
N CYS A 528 -28.42 -10.71 -26.20
CA CYS A 528 -29.61 -11.53 -26.31
C CYS A 528 -29.39 -12.69 -27.28
N GLN A 529 -29.90 -13.87 -26.91
CA GLN A 529 -29.96 -15.04 -27.77
C GLN A 529 -31.20 -14.99 -28.67
N GLY A 530 -31.16 -15.69 -29.80
CA GLY A 530 -32.26 -15.78 -30.75
C GLY A 530 -31.98 -16.84 -31.82
N GLU A 531 -32.84 -16.93 -32.83
CA GLU A 531 -32.69 -17.93 -33.90
C GLU A 531 -31.33 -17.86 -34.61
N ARG A 532 -30.79 -16.65 -34.78
CA ARG A 532 -29.48 -16.38 -35.41
C ARG A 532 -28.31 -16.18 -34.44
N MET A 533 -28.54 -16.26 -33.13
CA MET A 533 -27.53 -16.02 -32.10
C MET A 533 -27.68 -17.04 -30.97
N GLN A 534 -26.78 -18.01 -30.91
CA GLN A 534 -26.82 -19.10 -29.93
C GLN A 534 -25.56 -19.09 -29.07
N VAL A 535 -25.70 -19.31 -27.76
CA VAL A 535 -24.56 -19.42 -26.85
C VAL A 535 -24.46 -20.85 -26.29
N HIS A 536 -23.25 -21.41 -26.35
CA HIS A 536 -22.89 -22.69 -25.78
C HIS A 536 -21.99 -22.44 -24.57
N VAL A 537 -22.47 -22.83 -23.38
CA VAL A 537 -21.68 -22.70 -22.15
C VAL A 537 -20.82 -23.96 -21.96
N CYS A 538 -19.57 -23.89 -22.42
CA CYS A 538 -18.60 -24.98 -22.35
C CYS A 538 -17.19 -24.47 -22.67
N ASP A 539 -16.18 -25.32 -22.45
CA ASP A 539 -14.81 -25.02 -22.89
C ASP A 539 -14.74 -24.93 -24.43
N GLY A 540 -14.10 -23.88 -24.94
CA GLY A 540 -13.90 -23.66 -26.37
C GLY A 540 -13.06 -24.73 -27.05
N LEU A 541 -12.05 -25.27 -26.34
CA LEU A 541 -11.20 -26.34 -26.84
C LEU A 541 -12.02 -27.62 -27.06
N ASP A 542 -12.85 -27.97 -26.09
CA ASP A 542 -13.72 -29.15 -26.14
C ASP A 542 -14.81 -29.00 -27.20
N TYR A 543 -15.41 -27.81 -27.30
CA TYR A 543 -16.45 -27.54 -28.29
C TYR A 543 -15.93 -27.67 -29.72
N VAL A 544 -14.78 -27.06 -30.03
CA VAL A 544 -14.15 -27.18 -31.35
C VAL A 544 -13.73 -28.63 -31.63
N ALA A 545 -13.20 -29.35 -30.63
CA ALA A 545 -12.85 -30.76 -30.79
C ALA A 545 -14.07 -31.64 -31.10
N LYS A 546 -15.20 -31.39 -30.43
CA LYS A 546 -16.46 -32.08 -30.70
C LYS A 546 -16.96 -31.82 -32.11
N LEU A 547 -16.99 -30.55 -32.54
CA LEU A 547 -17.42 -30.18 -33.89
C LEU A 547 -16.57 -30.85 -34.97
N ALA A 548 -15.24 -30.85 -34.80
CA ALA A 548 -14.31 -31.48 -35.73
C ALA A 548 -14.52 -33.01 -35.86
N ALA A 549 -15.08 -33.66 -34.82
CA ALA A 549 -15.40 -35.08 -34.85
C ALA A 549 -16.78 -35.38 -35.47
N GLU A 550 -17.75 -34.46 -35.35
CA GLU A 550 -19.15 -34.68 -35.74
C GLU A 550 -19.47 -34.28 -37.20
N ALA A 551 -18.85 -33.22 -37.76
CA ALA A 551 -18.99 -32.86 -39.18
C ALA A 551 -17.93 -31.85 -39.66
N PRO A 552 -17.38 -31.98 -40.89
CA PRO A 552 -16.41 -31.02 -41.44
C PRO A 552 -17.07 -29.76 -42.04
N ALA A 553 -16.39 -28.61 -41.92
CA ALA A 553 -16.66 -27.30 -42.52
C ALA A 553 -18.07 -26.71 -42.32
N GLN A 554 -18.27 -25.94 -41.24
CA GLN A 554 -19.56 -25.35 -40.89
C GLN A 554 -19.54 -23.81 -40.82
N TYR A 555 -18.36 -23.20 -40.63
CA TYR A 555 -18.22 -21.76 -40.39
C TYR A 555 -17.46 -21.07 -41.51
N ASP A 556 -17.94 -19.89 -41.89
CA ASP A 556 -17.27 -18.97 -42.81
C ASP A 556 -16.23 -18.11 -42.08
N ALA A 557 -16.33 -17.94 -40.76
CA ALA A 557 -15.31 -17.29 -39.94
C ALA A 557 -15.29 -17.85 -38.52
N ILE A 558 -14.10 -17.93 -37.93
CA ILE A 558 -13.88 -18.31 -36.53
C ILE A 558 -13.07 -17.21 -35.85
N MET A 559 -13.63 -16.64 -34.79
CA MET A 559 -13.05 -15.55 -34.02
C MET A 559 -12.71 -16.06 -32.61
N PHE A 560 -11.44 -15.97 -32.22
CA PHE A 560 -11.01 -16.24 -30.85
C PHE A 560 -10.78 -14.92 -30.11
N ASP A 561 -11.67 -14.61 -29.17
CA ASP A 561 -11.61 -13.48 -28.24
C ASP A 561 -11.56 -14.01 -26.79
N VAL A 562 -10.58 -14.90 -26.54
CA VAL A 562 -10.41 -15.59 -25.26
C VAL A 562 -9.22 -15.03 -24.51
N ASP A 563 -9.39 -14.77 -23.22
CA ASP A 563 -8.32 -14.35 -22.30
C ASP A 563 -8.19 -15.35 -21.14
N SER A 564 -6.96 -15.79 -20.88
CA SER A 564 -6.61 -16.58 -19.70
C SER A 564 -6.61 -15.68 -18.48
N LYS A 565 -7.26 -16.14 -17.42
CA LYS A 565 -7.29 -15.40 -16.15
C LYS A 565 -6.06 -15.70 -15.28
N ASP A 566 -5.20 -16.60 -15.73
CA ASP A 566 -3.93 -16.92 -15.08
C ASP A 566 -2.83 -15.94 -15.51
N LEU A 567 -2.53 -15.00 -14.61
CA LEU A 567 -1.51 -13.97 -14.80
C LEU A 567 -0.07 -14.53 -14.82
N THR A 568 0.15 -15.81 -14.50
CA THR A 568 1.47 -16.43 -14.51
C THR A 568 1.90 -16.89 -15.91
N VAL A 569 0.95 -16.98 -16.84
CA VAL A 569 1.21 -17.38 -18.23
C VAL A 569 1.48 -16.13 -19.05
N GLY A 570 2.71 -15.96 -19.55
CA GLY A 570 3.16 -14.76 -20.28
C GLY A 570 2.41 -14.45 -21.59
N MET A 571 1.49 -15.33 -22.02
CA MET A 571 0.53 -15.12 -23.09
C MET A 571 -0.85 -15.53 -22.57
N SER A 572 -1.70 -14.55 -22.26
CA SER A 572 -3.06 -14.81 -21.77
C SER A 572 -4.10 -14.77 -22.89
N CYS A 573 -3.88 -13.97 -23.94
CA CYS A 573 -4.86 -13.73 -25.01
C CYS A 573 -4.30 -14.10 -26.39
N PRO A 574 -4.60 -15.30 -26.95
CA PRO A 574 -5.33 -16.40 -26.33
C PRO A 574 -4.42 -17.29 -25.44
N PRO A 575 -5.00 -18.19 -24.60
CA PRO A 575 -4.22 -19.21 -23.91
C PRO A 575 -3.43 -20.08 -24.91
N PRO A 576 -2.20 -20.55 -24.59
CA PRO A 576 -1.33 -21.26 -25.53
C PRO A 576 -2.00 -22.44 -26.27
N ALA A 577 -2.88 -23.19 -25.58
CA ALA A 577 -3.61 -24.32 -26.15
C ALA A 577 -4.46 -23.97 -27.39
N PHE A 578 -4.91 -22.72 -27.53
CA PHE A 578 -5.69 -22.26 -28.70
C PHE A 578 -4.84 -22.05 -29.96
N VAL A 579 -3.51 -22.03 -29.83
CA VAL A 579 -2.57 -21.83 -30.95
C VAL A 579 -1.62 -23.01 -31.15
N GLU A 580 -1.81 -24.10 -30.41
CA GLU A 580 -1.07 -25.33 -30.63
C GLU A 580 -1.50 -26.02 -31.94
N GLU A 581 -0.52 -26.54 -32.69
CA GLU A 581 -0.75 -27.17 -33.99
C GLU A 581 -1.87 -28.23 -33.98
N PRO A 582 -1.95 -29.16 -33.01
CA PRO A 582 -3.02 -30.16 -32.96
C PRO A 582 -4.41 -29.54 -32.83
N PHE A 583 -4.54 -28.42 -32.14
CA PHE A 583 -5.80 -27.70 -32.01
C PHE A 583 -6.12 -26.93 -33.30
N LEU A 584 -5.14 -26.25 -33.90
CA LEU A 584 -5.32 -25.53 -35.16
C LEU A 584 -5.75 -26.46 -36.32
N GLN A 585 -5.32 -27.73 -36.34
CA GLN A 585 -5.82 -28.71 -37.31
C GLN A 585 -7.32 -29.01 -37.14
N LYS A 586 -7.83 -29.00 -35.90
CA LYS A 586 -9.26 -29.14 -35.63
C LYS A 586 -10.03 -27.90 -36.08
N VAL A 587 -9.48 -26.70 -35.80
CA VAL A 587 -10.04 -25.42 -36.28
C VAL A 587 -10.16 -25.44 -37.81
N LYS A 588 -9.09 -25.84 -38.52
CA LYS A 588 -9.10 -26.00 -39.99
C LYS A 588 -10.19 -26.95 -40.49
N THR A 589 -10.49 -28.01 -39.74
CA THR A 589 -11.50 -29.01 -40.13
C THR A 589 -12.93 -28.45 -40.09
N ILE A 590 -13.21 -27.47 -39.22
CA ILE A 590 -14.54 -26.88 -39.05
C ILE A 590 -14.74 -25.57 -39.83
N LEU A 591 -13.67 -25.04 -40.43
CA LEU A 591 -13.69 -23.85 -41.28
C LEU A 591 -14.01 -24.23 -42.74
N LYS A 592 -14.85 -23.47 -43.41
CA LYS A 592 -15.17 -23.67 -44.83
C LYS A 592 -13.97 -23.34 -45.72
N PRO A 593 -13.88 -23.94 -46.92
CA PRO A 593 -12.97 -23.44 -47.94
C PRO A 593 -13.19 -21.95 -48.19
N GLU A 594 -12.13 -21.15 -48.24
CA GLU A 594 -12.17 -19.68 -48.38
C GLU A 594 -12.65 -18.89 -47.14
N GLY A 595 -12.84 -19.56 -46.00
CA GLY A 595 -13.15 -18.95 -44.70
C GLY A 595 -11.93 -18.58 -43.85
#